data_AF-A0A429WYW2-F1
#
_entry.id   AF-A0A429WYW2-F1
#
_cell.length_a   1.000
_cell.length_b   1.000
_cell.length_c   1.000
_cell.angle_alpha   90.00
_cell.angle_beta   90.00
_cell.angle_gamma   90.00
#
_symmetry.space_group_name_H-M   'P 1'
#
loop_
_entity.id
_entity.type
_entity.pdbx_description
1 polymer ?
#
loop_
_entity_poly.entity_id
_entity_poly.type
_entity_poly.pdbx_seq_one_letter_code
_entity_poly.pdbx_strand_id
1 'polypeptide(L)'
;MTHSSADLALVESALTAVERLLLAEGSRASPAEASLHICLNSAAALLDASRSLMRTPRVDAAPDELEHEWKTLIELTKSASRSVYRATLIMAAQRNLVAAQLPQAARDDATAH
;
A
#
# COMPACT_ATOMS: atom_id res chain seq x y z
N MET A 1 8.00 -22.72 -8.11
CA MET A 1 8.17 -21.53 -8.97
C MET A 1 9.59 -21.04 -8.76
N THR A 2 10.49 -21.24 -9.72
CA THR A 2 11.82 -20.61 -9.69
C THR A 2 11.65 -19.17 -10.14
N HIS A 3 11.65 -18.23 -9.20
CA HIS A 3 11.67 -16.81 -9.56
C HIS A 3 12.99 -16.52 -10.27
N SER A 4 12.92 -15.85 -11.42
CA SER A 4 14.13 -15.48 -12.13
C SER A 4 14.90 -14.45 -11.30
N SER A 5 16.23 -14.48 -11.32
CA SER A 5 17.06 -13.42 -10.74
C SER A 5 16.64 -12.03 -11.23
N ALA A 6 16.14 -11.94 -12.47
CA ALA A 6 15.57 -10.72 -13.03
C ALA A 6 14.29 -10.24 -12.31
N ASP A 7 13.41 -11.14 -11.88
CA ASP A 7 12.18 -10.78 -11.17
C ASP A 7 12.49 -10.19 -9.79
N LEU A 8 13.47 -10.79 -9.08
CA LEU A 8 13.94 -10.28 -7.80
C LEU A 8 14.56 -8.89 -7.95
N ALA A 9 15.39 -8.67 -8.98
CA ALA A 9 15.98 -7.37 -9.27
C ALA A 9 14.92 -6.30 -9.59
N LEU A 10 13.83 -6.68 -10.27
CA LEU A 10 12.69 -5.78 -10.51
C LEU A 10 11.99 -5.38 -9.21
N VAL A 11 11.79 -6.32 -8.28
CA VAL A 11 11.19 -6.03 -6.96
C VAL A 11 12.09 -5.09 -6.15
N GLU A 12 13.40 -5.32 -6.13
CA GLU A 12 14.36 -4.47 -5.41
C GLU A 12 14.44 -3.05 -6.00
N SER A 13 14.39 -2.95 -7.34
CA SER A 13 14.29 -1.67 -8.05
C SER A 13 13.00 -0.93 -7.68
N ALA A 14 11.87 -1.63 -7.66
CA ALA A 14 10.58 -1.04 -7.28
C ALA A 14 10.58 -0.54 -5.83
N LEU A 15 11.15 -1.30 -4.89
CA LEU A 15 11.27 -0.90 -3.50
C LEU A 15 12.09 0.40 -3.36
N THR A 16 13.24 0.46 -4.04
CA THR A 16 14.09 1.65 -4.07
C THR A 16 13.34 2.88 -4.62
N ALA A 17 12.50 2.69 -5.64
CA ALA A 17 11.69 3.76 -6.19
C ALA A 17 10.64 4.27 -5.20
N VAL A 18 9.98 3.37 -4.47
CA VAL A 18 8.98 3.72 -3.44
C VAL A 18 9.63 4.47 -2.27
N GLU A 19 10.80 4.03 -1.80
CA GLU A 19 11.55 4.71 -0.74
C GLU A 19 11.92 6.15 -1.12
N ARG A 20 12.31 6.38 -2.38
CA ARG A 20 12.58 7.74 -2.90
C ARG A 20 11.34 8.62 -2.89
N LEU A 21 10.17 8.07 -3.23
CA LEU A 21 8.91 8.81 -3.17
C LEU A 21 8.57 9.19 -1.73
N LEU A 22 8.72 8.26 -0.78
CA LEU A 22 8.49 8.51 0.65
C LEU A 22 9.40 9.61 1.20
N LEU A 23 10.67 9.65 0.78
CA LEU A 23 11.62 10.71 1.17
C LEU A 23 11.30 12.06 0.53
N ALA A 24 10.63 12.07 -0.63
CA ALA A 24 10.25 13.29 -1.33
C ALA A 24 8.95 13.91 -0.80
N GLU A 25 8.17 13.18 0.01
CA GLU A 25 6.95 13.74 0.60
C GLU A 25 7.31 14.79 1.67
N GLY A 26 6.84 16.03 1.44
CA GLY A 26 7.02 17.16 2.36
C GLY A 26 6.04 17.13 3.53
N SER A 27 6.34 17.84 4.63
CA SER A 27 5.61 17.75 5.91
C SER A 27 4.23 18.43 5.97
N ARG A 28 3.55 18.67 4.84
CA ARG A 28 2.18 19.19 4.85
C ARG A 28 1.22 18.01 4.68
N ALA A 29 0.20 17.98 5.52
CA ALA A 29 -0.69 16.84 5.68
C ALA A 29 -2.09 17.19 5.17
N SER A 30 -2.21 17.44 3.87
CA SER A 30 -3.52 17.31 3.24
C SER A 30 -3.99 15.84 3.36
N PRO A 31 -5.29 15.58 3.36
CA PRO A 31 -5.81 14.22 3.32
C PRO A 31 -5.26 13.40 2.14
N ALA A 32 -4.99 14.05 1.00
CA ALA A 32 -4.44 13.41 -0.19
C ALA A 32 -2.98 12.98 0.03
N GLU A 33 -2.14 13.85 0.61
CA GLU A 33 -0.76 13.52 0.99
C GLU A 33 -0.73 12.40 2.04
N ALA A 34 -1.60 12.46 3.06
CA ALA A 34 -1.69 11.39 4.06
C ALA A 34 -2.08 10.04 3.44
N SER A 35 -3.04 10.03 2.52
CA SER A 35 -3.43 8.80 1.80
C SER A 35 -2.32 8.30 0.87
N LEU A 36 -1.58 9.19 0.20
CA LEU A 36 -0.44 8.82 -0.64
C LEU A 36 0.67 8.17 0.20
N HIS A 37 1.06 8.79 1.31
CA HIS A 37 2.02 8.25 2.27
C HIS A 37 1.63 6.84 2.74
N ILE A 38 0.36 6.64 3.11
CA ILE A 38 -0.14 5.33 3.55
C ILE A 38 -0.05 4.30 2.42
N CYS A 39 -0.42 4.67 1.20
CA CYS A 39 -0.34 3.78 0.03
C CYS A 39 1.11 3.41 -0.29
N LEU A 40 2.05 4.37 -0.26
CA LEU A 40 3.47 4.12 -0.53
C LEU A 40 4.10 3.20 0.52
N ASN A 41 3.85 3.42 1.81
CA ASN A 41 4.33 2.51 2.85
C ASN A 41 3.73 1.10 2.74
N SER A 42 2.45 1.01 2.38
CA SER A 42 1.81 -0.29 2.16
C SER A 42 2.40 -1.02 0.95
N ALA A 43 2.72 -0.29 -0.12
CA ALA A 43 3.38 -0.85 -1.30
C ALA A 43 4.80 -1.35 -0.96
N ALA A 44 5.59 -0.59 -0.19
CA ALA A 44 6.90 -1.03 0.28
C ALA A 44 6.81 -2.34 1.06
N ALA A 45 5.88 -2.43 2.03
CA ALA A 45 5.67 -3.65 2.81
C ALA A 45 5.29 -4.88 1.96
N LEU A 46 4.48 -4.69 0.92
CA LEU A 46 4.10 -5.78 0.00
C LEU A 46 5.24 -6.19 -0.94
N LEU A 47 6.07 -5.24 -1.37
CA LEU A 47 7.28 -5.51 -2.15
C LEU A 47 8.32 -6.25 -1.30
N ASP A 48 8.48 -5.90 -0.02
CA ASP A 48 9.35 -6.62 0.92
C ASP A 48 8.86 -8.04 1.20
N ALA A 49 7.54 -8.24 1.35
CA ALA A 49 6.96 -9.58 1.47
C ALA A 49 7.24 -10.40 0.19
N SER A 50 7.05 -9.80 -0.98
CA SER A 50 7.34 -10.44 -2.27
C SER A 50 8.83 -10.80 -2.40
N ARG A 51 9.73 -9.89 -2.00
CA ARG A 51 11.18 -10.13 -1.96
C ARG A 51 11.55 -11.28 -1.04
N SER A 52 10.92 -11.36 0.13
CA SER A 52 11.14 -12.42 1.11
C SER A 52 10.73 -13.79 0.57
N LEU A 53 9.55 -13.86 -0.07
CA LEU A 53 9.07 -15.07 -0.74
C LEU A 53 9.98 -15.50 -1.91
N MET A 54 10.54 -14.54 -2.66
CA MET A 54 11.40 -14.79 -3.81
C MET A 54 12.82 -15.24 -3.46
N ARG A 55 13.34 -14.89 -2.27
CA ARG A 55 14.72 -15.20 -1.85
C ARG A 55 14.98 -16.69 -1.52
N THR A 56 14.09 -17.59 -1.95
CA THR A 56 14.26 -19.06 -2.03
C THR A 56 14.16 -19.77 -0.65
N PRO A 57 13.61 -21.01 -0.59
CA PRO A 57 13.28 -21.67 0.68
C PRO A 57 14.53 -21.96 1.50
N ARG A 58 14.48 -21.68 2.80
CA ARG A 58 15.50 -22.14 3.74
C ARG A 58 15.43 -23.67 3.84
N VAL A 59 16.21 -24.36 3.01
CA VAL A 59 16.26 -25.84 2.97
C VAL A 59 16.64 -26.42 4.33
N ASP A 60 17.34 -25.66 5.16
CA ASP A 60 17.80 -26.04 6.50
C ASP A 60 17.00 -25.39 7.64
N ALA A 61 15.91 -24.65 7.36
CA ALA A 61 15.13 -24.04 8.44
C ALA A 61 14.35 -25.10 9.21
N ALA A 62 14.36 -24.97 10.55
CA ALA A 62 13.50 -25.78 11.39
C ALA A 62 12.01 -25.49 11.06
N PRO A 63 11.11 -26.48 11.16
CA PRO A 63 9.70 -26.29 10.88
C PRO A 63 9.06 -25.10 11.62
N ASP A 64 9.46 -24.87 12.88
CA ASP A 64 8.97 -23.75 13.70
C ASP A 64 9.43 -22.39 13.17
N GLU A 65 10.66 -22.29 12.65
CA GLU A 65 11.18 -21.06 12.04
C GLU A 65 10.41 -20.72 10.78
N LEU A 66 10.15 -21.74 9.95
CA LEU A 66 9.38 -21.59 8.73
C LEU A 66 7.94 -21.16 9.06
N GLU A 67 7.28 -21.78 10.04
CA GLU A 67 5.94 -21.39 10.48
C GLU A 67 5.91 -19.94 10.98
N HIS A 68 6.91 -19.53 11.76
CA HIS A 68 7.03 -18.15 12.25
C HIS A 68 7.21 -17.14 11.11
N GLU A 69 8.03 -17.47 10.11
CA GLU A 69 8.23 -16.65 8.91
C GLU A 69 6.92 -16.48 8.12
N TRP A 70 6.19 -17.58 7.88
CA TRP A 70 4.88 -17.52 7.21
C TRP A 70 3.87 -16.67 7.98
N LYS A 71 3.77 -16.85 9.31
CA LYS A 71 2.90 -16.02 10.16
C LYS A 71 3.25 -14.54 10.05
N THR A 72 4.54 -14.21 10.05
CA THR A 72 5.04 -12.84 9.91
C THR A 72 4.63 -12.24 8.57
N LEU A 73 4.83 -12.96 7.46
CA LEU A 73 4.45 -12.51 6.12
C LEU A 73 2.93 -12.32 5.98
N ILE A 74 2.13 -13.21 6.58
CA ILE A 74 0.67 -13.09 6.60
C ILE A 74 0.25 -11.82 7.35
N GLU A 75 0.79 -11.58 8.54
CA GLU A 75 0.41 -10.40 9.33
C GLU A 75 0.88 -9.09 8.70
N LEU A 76 2.08 -9.06 8.11
CA LEU A 76 2.57 -7.92 7.34
C LEU A 76 1.62 -7.58 6.17
N THR A 77 1.25 -8.59 5.38
CA THR A 77 0.36 -8.43 4.22
C THR A 77 -1.03 -7.94 4.63
N LYS A 78 -1.59 -8.47 5.72
CA LYS A 78 -2.87 -8.01 6.28
C LYS A 78 -2.77 -6.56 6.77
N SER A 79 -1.68 -6.20 7.44
CA SER A 79 -1.45 -4.84 7.94
C SER A 79 -1.36 -3.83 6.80
N ALA A 80 -0.60 -4.14 5.76
CA ALA A 80 -0.52 -3.33 4.54
C ALA A 80 -1.90 -3.17 3.88
N SER A 81 -2.64 -4.26 3.70
CA SER A 81 -3.99 -4.23 3.12
C SER A 81 -4.97 -3.36 3.91
N ARG A 82 -4.98 -3.48 5.26
CA ARG A 82 -5.82 -2.65 6.13
C ARG A 82 -5.43 -1.16 6.05
N SER A 83 -4.15 -0.87 5.86
CA SER A 83 -3.64 0.50 5.74
C SER A 83 -4.11 1.13 4.44
N VAL A 84 -4.00 0.44 3.31
CA VAL A 84 -4.56 0.88 2.02
C VAL A 84 -6.07 1.12 2.14
N TYR A 85 -6.80 0.20 2.75
CA TYR A 85 -8.24 0.36 2.96
C TYR A 85 -8.57 1.63 3.76
N ARG A 86 -7.80 1.95 4.81
CA ARG A 86 -7.94 3.21 5.54
C ARG A 86 -7.68 4.44 4.66
N ALA A 87 -6.67 4.41 3.80
CA ALA A 87 -6.41 5.50 2.85
C ALA A 87 -7.59 5.71 1.88
N THR A 88 -8.22 4.62 1.43
CA THR A 88 -9.44 4.68 0.62
C THR A 88 -10.59 5.33 1.38
N LEU A 89 -10.78 5.00 2.67
CA LEU A 89 -11.81 5.62 3.50
C LEU A 89 -11.58 7.11 3.73
N ILE A 90 -10.32 7.53 3.94
CA ILE A 90 -9.96 8.96 4.04
C ILE A 90 -10.37 9.70 2.76
N MET A 91 -10.05 9.14 1.59
CA MET A 91 -10.43 9.73 0.30
C MET A 91 -11.94 9.75 0.07
N ALA A 92 -12.66 8.68 0.45
CA ALA A 92 -14.11 8.66 0.37
C ALA A 92 -14.75 9.74 1.26
N ALA A 93 -14.23 9.95 2.48
CA ALA A 93 -14.68 11.01 3.37
C ALA A 93 -14.47 12.41 2.75
N GLN A 94 -13.31 12.65 2.12
CA GLN A 94 -13.06 13.91 1.42
C GLN A 94 -14.03 14.16 0.27
N ARG A 95 -14.28 13.14 -0.56
CA ARG A 95 -15.27 13.22 -1.65
C ARG A 95 -16.65 13.61 -1.11
N ASN A 96 -17.07 13.01 0.00
CA ASN A 96 -18.36 13.31 0.62
C ASN A 96 -18.43 14.75 1.16
N LEU A 97 -17.34 15.27 1.74
CA LEU A 97 -17.26 16.66 2.18
C LEU A 97 -17.41 17.64 1.00
N VAL A 98 -16.70 17.39 -0.10
CA VAL A 98 -16.82 18.22 -1.32
C VAL A 98 -18.24 18.17 -1.87
N ALA A 99 -18.85 16.97 -1.95
CA ALA A 99 -20.24 16.83 -2.39
C ALA A 99 -21.23 17.56 -1.49
N ALA A 100 -21.00 17.56 -0.16
CA ALA A 100 -21.83 18.25 0.82
C ALA A 100 -21.74 19.78 0.72
N GLN A 101 -20.60 20.31 0.29
CA GLN A 101 -20.32 21.75 0.14
C GLN A 101 -20.85 22.37 -1.16
N LEU A 102 -21.26 21.56 -2.14
CA LEU A 102 -21.89 22.06 -3.38
C LEU A 102 -23.22 22.78 -3.06
N PRO A 103 -23.42 24.02 -3.53
CA PRO A 103 -24.65 24.77 -3.32
C PRO A 103 -25.88 24.01 -3.84
N GLN A 104 -27.01 24.13 -3.14
CA GLN A 104 -28.26 23.43 -3.46
C GLN A 104 -28.71 23.61 -4.92
N ALA A 105 -28.46 24.78 -5.53
CA ALA A 105 -28.78 25.07 -6.93
C ALA A 105 -28.04 24.18 -7.96
N ALA A 106 -26.85 23.67 -7.64
CA ALA A 106 -26.10 22.77 -8.53
C ALA A 106 -26.53 21.30 -8.41
N ARG A 107 -27.31 20.94 -7.37
CA ARG A 107 -27.82 19.58 -7.17
C ARG A 107 -29.09 19.33 -7.98
N ASP A 108 -29.91 20.36 -8.16
CA ASP A 108 -31.20 20.25 -8.86
C ASP A 108 -31.01 20.12 -10.39
N ASP A 109 -30.00 20.78 -10.98
CA ASP A 109 -29.64 20.65 -12.42
C ASP A 109 -29.12 19.26 -12.80
N ALA A 110 -28.47 18.54 -11.87
CA ALA A 110 -27.91 17.21 -12.14
C ALA A 110 -28.95 16.07 -12.13
N THR A 111 -30.14 16.33 -11.58
CA THR A 111 -31.27 15.39 -11.55
C THR A 111 -32.34 15.67 -12.61
N ALA A 112 -32.14 16.71 -13.43
CA ALA A 112 -33.09 17.14 -14.47
C ALA A 112 -32.80 16.55 -15.88
N HIS A 113 -31.85 15.63 -16.00
CA HIS A 113 -31.51 14.91 -17.24
C HIS A 113 -31.47 13.39 -16.99
#